data_AF-A0A349LJ14-F1
#
_entry.id   AF-A0A349LJ14-F1
#
_cell.length_a   1.000
_cell.length_b   1.000
_cell.length_c   1.000
_cell.angle_alpha   90.00
_cell.angle_beta   90.00
_cell.angle_gamma   90.00
#
_symmetry.space_group_name_H-M   'P 1'
#
loop_
_entity.id
_entity.type
_entity.pdbx_description
1 polymer ?
#
loop_
_entity_poly.entity_id
_entity_poly.type
_entity_poly.pdbx_seq_one_letter_code
_entity_poly.pdbx_strand_id
1 'polypeptide(L)'
;SVLSNAAANLELDVRMSGPFSRSDFVAGIGRQNAAIGAAFGLGLGEVSEVVPTPANVYVIEVLTRTDADSTAWLAQLTEQRQSAISIRQQARLGEWIEALRASADIRDRRDVVLAPVDEDAIPQMPMLF
;
A
#
# COMPACT_ATOMS: atom_id res chain seq x y z
N SER A 1 -17.34 32.59 -5.04
CA SER A 1 -18.47 31.66 -4.89
C SER A 1 -19.23 32.00 -3.61
N VAL A 2 -20.28 31.24 -3.26
CA VAL A 2 -21.01 31.43 -1.98
C VAL A 2 -20.07 31.20 -0.78
N LEU A 3 -19.17 30.22 -0.86
CA LEU A 3 -18.17 29.96 0.18
C LEU A 3 -17.20 31.13 0.37
N SER A 4 -16.68 31.72 -0.72
CA SER A 4 -15.76 32.86 -0.60
C SER A 4 -16.41 34.06 0.10
N ASN A 5 -17.68 34.33 -0.19
CA ASN A 5 -18.42 35.42 0.44
C ASN A 5 -18.67 35.14 1.93
N ALA A 6 -19.04 33.90 2.28
CA ALA A 6 -19.24 33.48 3.67
C ALA A 6 -17.93 33.54 4.48
N ALA A 7 -16.82 33.10 3.89
CA ALA A 7 -15.50 33.16 4.52
C ALA A 7 -15.05 34.60 4.76
N ALA A 8 -15.27 35.52 3.80
CA ALA A 8 -14.93 36.93 3.96
C ALA A 8 -15.70 37.59 5.12
N ASN A 9 -16.99 37.27 5.30
CA ASN A 9 -17.80 37.77 6.40
C ASN A 9 -17.36 37.26 7.77
N LEU A 10 -16.75 36.06 7.80
CA LEU A 10 -16.27 35.41 9.02
C LEU A 10 -14.77 35.58 9.24
N GLU A 11 -14.09 36.37 8.40
CA GLU A 11 -12.63 36.56 8.40
C GLU A 11 -11.84 35.23 8.35
N LEU A 12 -12.38 34.24 7.63
CA LEU A 12 -11.77 32.92 7.47
C LEU A 12 -10.91 32.85 6.19
N ASP A 13 -9.81 32.10 6.28
CA ASP A 13 -8.90 31.88 5.16
C ASP A 13 -9.47 30.85 4.17
N VAL A 14 -9.40 31.17 2.87
CA VAL A 14 -9.85 30.30 1.78
C VAL A 14 -8.65 29.81 1.00
N ARG A 15 -8.46 28.50 0.96
CA ARG A 15 -7.32 27.86 0.27
C ARG A 15 -7.77 26.94 -0.85
N MET A 16 -7.01 26.97 -1.93
CA MET A 16 -7.20 26.13 -3.11
C MET A 16 -6.27 24.91 -3.02
N SER A 17 -6.83 23.71 -3.11
CA SER A 17 -6.09 22.45 -2.97
C SER A 17 -5.33 22.02 -4.24
N GLY A 18 -5.68 22.58 -5.40
CA GLY A 18 -5.34 21.98 -6.69
C GLY A 18 -6.06 20.64 -6.94
N PRO A 19 -5.83 19.97 -8.09
CA PRO A 19 -6.37 18.64 -8.36
C PRO A 19 -5.73 17.58 -7.45
N PHE A 20 -6.53 16.65 -6.95
CA PHE A 20 -6.05 15.53 -6.12
C PHE A 20 -6.92 14.28 -6.29
N SER A 21 -6.32 13.11 -6.04
CA SER A 21 -7.01 11.83 -5.91
C SER A 21 -7.27 11.46 -4.44
N ARG A 22 -8.10 10.44 -4.20
CA ARG A 22 -8.45 9.99 -2.83
C ARG A 22 -7.26 9.54 -1.97
N SER A 23 -6.15 9.16 -2.60
CA SER A 23 -4.94 8.66 -1.93
C SER A 23 -3.84 9.70 -1.74
N ASP A 24 -4.02 10.89 -2.30
CA ASP A 24 -2.97 11.90 -2.33
C ASP A 24 -2.85 12.65 -1.01
N PHE A 25 -1.68 13.26 -0.81
CA PHE A 25 -1.53 14.32 0.16
C PHE A 25 -2.05 15.61 -0.47
N VAL A 26 -3.04 16.24 0.17
CA VAL A 26 -3.65 17.47 -0.35
C VAL A 26 -3.06 18.69 0.36
N ALA A 27 -2.51 19.65 -0.38
CA ALA A 27 -1.95 20.86 0.23
C ALA A 27 -3.03 21.61 1.05
N GLY A 28 -2.72 21.96 2.30
CA GLY A 28 -3.64 22.63 3.22
C GLY A 28 -4.62 21.73 3.99
N ILE A 29 -4.88 20.51 3.50
CA ILE A 29 -5.76 19.52 4.16
C ILE A 29 -4.93 18.36 4.75
N GLY A 30 -3.88 17.94 4.07
CA GLY A 30 -3.06 16.77 4.41
C GLY A 30 -3.70 15.45 3.98
N ARG A 31 -3.39 14.36 4.70
CA ARG A 31 -3.98 13.01 4.51
C ARG A 31 -5.21 12.81 5.40
N GLN A 32 -6.15 13.73 5.35
CA GLN A 32 -7.35 13.69 6.19
C GLN A 32 -8.50 13.00 5.45
N ASN A 33 -8.69 11.70 5.70
CA ASN A 33 -9.70 10.87 5.01
C ASN A 33 -11.12 11.44 5.10
N ALA A 34 -11.50 12.06 6.21
CA ALA A 34 -12.83 12.68 6.37
C ALA A 34 -13.03 13.87 5.41
N ALA A 35 -12.07 14.79 5.36
CA ALA A 35 -12.12 15.96 4.47
C ALA A 35 -12.01 15.55 2.99
N ILE A 36 -11.07 14.65 2.65
CA ILE A 36 -10.92 14.12 1.29
C ILE A 36 -12.19 13.38 0.87
N GLY A 37 -12.74 12.52 1.75
CA GLY A 37 -13.96 11.77 1.49
C GLY A 37 -15.17 12.68 1.25
N ALA A 38 -15.33 13.72 2.09
CA ALA A 38 -16.37 14.72 1.92
C ALA A 38 -16.27 15.40 0.55
N ALA A 39 -15.08 15.87 0.14
CA ALA A 39 -14.87 16.49 -1.17
C ALA A 39 -15.32 15.60 -2.34
N PHE A 40 -15.07 14.29 -2.26
CA PHE A 40 -15.48 13.34 -3.30
C PHE A 40 -16.96 12.95 -3.27
N GLY A 41 -17.66 13.22 -2.17
CA GLY A 41 -19.10 13.01 -2.02
C GLY A 41 -19.96 14.14 -2.58
N LEU A 42 -19.37 15.32 -2.75
CA LEU A 42 -20.07 16.53 -3.22
C LEU A 42 -20.21 16.58 -4.74
N GLY A 43 -21.29 17.22 -5.19
CA GLY A 43 -21.50 17.65 -6.56
C GLY A 43 -20.68 18.89 -6.92
N LEU A 44 -20.61 19.19 -8.23
CA LEU A 44 -19.94 20.38 -8.73
C LEU A 44 -20.65 21.65 -8.23
N GLY A 45 -19.90 22.57 -7.64
CA GLY A 45 -20.41 23.80 -7.01
C GLY A 45 -21.10 23.60 -5.66
N GLU A 46 -21.18 22.35 -5.18
CA GLU A 46 -21.77 22.05 -3.88
C GLU A 46 -20.78 22.37 -2.76
N VAL A 47 -21.31 22.91 -1.66
CA VAL A 47 -20.57 23.22 -0.44
C VAL A 47 -20.91 22.16 0.61
N SER A 48 -19.89 21.63 1.28
CA SER A 48 -20.06 20.64 2.33
C SER A 48 -20.70 21.21 3.59
N GLU A 49 -21.25 20.33 4.42
CA GLU A 49 -21.36 20.62 5.84
C GLU A 49 -19.98 20.77 6.50
N VAL A 50 -19.97 21.14 7.77
CA VAL A 50 -18.73 21.26 8.55
C VAL A 50 -18.11 19.88 8.73
N VAL A 51 -16.88 19.69 8.24
CA VAL A 51 -16.15 18.42 8.30
C VAL A 51 -15.06 18.48 9.38
N PRO A 52 -15.30 17.91 10.57
CA PRO A 52 -14.28 17.83 11.60
C PRO A 52 -13.23 16.76 11.25
N THR A 53 -11.97 17.07 11.53
CA THR A 53 -10.84 16.14 11.48
C THR A 53 -10.09 16.21 12.81
N PRO A 54 -9.22 15.24 13.13
CA PRO A 54 -8.43 15.31 14.36
C PRO A 54 -7.55 16.56 14.50
N ALA A 55 -7.18 17.19 13.37
CA ALA A 55 -6.31 18.36 13.36
C ALA A 55 -7.09 19.68 13.24
N ASN A 56 -8.10 19.75 12.37
CA ASN A 56 -8.79 20.98 11.99
C ASN A 56 -10.25 20.72 11.59
N VAL A 57 -11.00 21.79 11.34
CA VAL A 57 -12.37 21.75 10.83
C VAL A 57 -12.39 22.40 9.44
N TYR A 58 -13.07 21.77 8.48
CA TYR A 58 -13.09 22.21 7.08
C TYR A 58 -14.52 22.44 6.57
N VAL A 59 -14.66 23.42 5.68
CA VAL A 59 -15.82 23.58 4.79
C VAL A 59 -15.27 23.58 3.37
N ILE A 60 -15.84 22.75 2.49
CA ILE A 60 -15.26 22.42 1.20
C ILE A 60 -16.27 22.74 0.10
N GLU A 61 -15.81 23.38 -0.99
CA GLU A 61 -16.59 23.57 -2.21
C GLU A 61 -15.88 22.87 -3.38
N VAL A 62 -16.60 22.09 -4.17
CA VAL A 62 -16.03 21.43 -5.37
C VAL A 62 -16.13 22.35 -6.57
N LEU A 63 -14.99 22.89 -7.00
CA LEU A 63 -14.94 23.80 -8.14
C LEU A 63 -14.83 23.08 -9.48
N THR A 64 -14.13 21.95 -9.51
CA THR A 64 -13.92 21.11 -10.69
C THR A 64 -13.93 19.64 -10.30
N ARG A 65 -14.38 18.80 -11.23
CA ARG A 65 -14.35 17.35 -11.07
C ARG A 65 -13.91 16.71 -12.37
N THR A 66 -12.98 15.78 -12.27
CA THR A 66 -12.52 14.95 -13.38
C THR A 66 -12.87 13.51 -13.04
N ASP A 67 -13.71 12.89 -13.88
CA ASP A 67 -14.09 11.51 -13.68
C ASP A 67 -12.94 10.57 -14.07
N ALA A 68 -12.94 9.39 -13.47
CA ALA A 68 -11.96 8.36 -13.80
C ALA A 68 -12.19 7.85 -15.23
N ASP A 69 -11.11 7.71 -16.00
CA ASP A 69 -11.17 7.12 -17.33
C ASP A 69 -11.29 5.59 -17.21
N SER A 70 -12.54 5.11 -17.25
CA SER A 70 -12.84 3.68 -17.21
C SER A 70 -12.24 2.91 -18.38
N THR A 71 -12.08 3.53 -19.56
CA THR A 71 -11.54 2.88 -20.75
C THR A 71 -10.03 2.66 -20.60
N ALA A 72 -9.32 3.67 -20.12
CA ALA A 72 -7.89 3.55 -19.81
C ALA A 72 -7.63 2.53 -18.70
N TRP A 73 -8.53 2.42 -17.71
CA TRP A 73 -8.44 1.40 -16.67
C TRP A 73 -8.67 -0.03 -17.21
N LEU A 74 -9.66 -0.22 -18.08
CA LEU A 74 -9.95 -1.52 -18.69
C LEU A 74 -8.76 -2.07 -19.48
N ALA A 75 -7.98 -1.22 -20.15
CA ALA A 75 -6.76 -1.61 -20.85
C ALA A 75 -5.68 -2.21 -19.91
N GLN A 76 -5.68 -1.81 -18.64
CA GLN A 76 -4.70 -2.24 -17.62
C GLN A 76 -5.20 -3.41 -16.75
N LEU A 77 -6.47 -3.81 -16.90
CA LEU A 77 -7.13 -4.75 -16.01
C LEU A 77 -6.43 -6.12 -15.94
N THR A 78 -5.95 -6.61 -17.08
CA THR A 78 -5.26 -7.91 -17.16
C THR A 78 -3.95 -7.89 -16.38
N GLU A 79 -3.16 -6.82 -16.52
CA GLU A 79 -1.88 -6.67 -15.82
C GLU A 79 -2.09 -6.53 -14.30
N GLN A 80 -3.04 -5.69 -13.89
CA GLN A 80 -3.38 -5.53 -12.48
C GLN A 80 -3.85 -6.85 -11.85
N ARG A 81 -4.67 -7.63 -12.59
CA ARG A 81 -5.10 -8.95 -12.14
C ARG A 81 -3.93 -9.91 -11.98
N GLN A 82 -3.03 -9.96 -12.96
CA GLN A 82 -1.87 -10.85 -12.91
C GLN A 82 -0.94 -10.51 -11.74
N SER A 83 -0.71 -9.21 -11.51
CA SER A 83 0.06 -8.73 -10.36
C SER A 83 -0.59 -9.15 -9.03
N ALA A 84 -1.91 -8.94 -8.88
CA ALA A 84 -2.65 -9.32 -7.67
C ALA A 84 -2.64 -10.85 -7.43
N ILE A 85 -2.72 -11.66 -8.49
CA ILE A 85 -2.61 -13.12 -8.39
C ILE A 85 -1.21 -13.52 -7.92
N SER A 86 -0.16 -12.95 -8.53
CA SER A 86 1.23 -13.24 -8.17
C SER A 86 1.52 -12.96 -6.69
N ILE A 87 1.08 -11.79 -6.19
CA ILE A 87 1.23 -11.40 -4.78
C ILE A 87 0.57 -12.43 -3.85
N ARG A 88 -0.66 -12.86 -4.16
CA ARG A 88 -1.38 -13.86 -3.34
C ARG A 88 -0.73 -15.23 -3.40
N GLN A 89 -0.24 -15.66 -4.56
CA GLN A 89 0.45 -16.95 -4.72
C GLN A 89 1.73 -16.98 -3.87
N GLN A 90 2.52 -15.91 -3.90
CA GLN A 90 3.74 -15.79 -3.10
C GLN A 90 3.44 -15.82 -1.60
N ALA A 91 2.44 -15.05 -1.15
CA ALA A 91 2.01 -15.07 0.26
C ALA A 91 1.58 -16.48 0.69
N ARG A 92 0.78 -17.16 -0.14
CA ARG A 92 0.31 -18.51 0.17
C ARG A 92 1.42 -19.55 0.21
N LEU A 93 2.39 -19.44 -0.70
CA LEU A 93 3.55 -20.33 -0.74
C LEU A 93 4.39 -20.17 0.53
N GLY A 94 4.62 -18.93 0.98
CA GLY A 94 5.32 -18.64 2.23
C GLY A 94 4.62 -19.27 3.43
N GLU A 95 3.32 -19.02 3.58
CA GLU A 95 2.50 -19.64 4.64
C GLU A 95 2.59 -21.16 4.64
N TRP A 96 2.53 -21.78 3.46
CA TRP A 96 2.58 -23.22 3.31
C TRP A 96 3.93 -23.81 3.69
N ILE A 97 5.04 -23.18 3.27
CA ILE A 97 6.40 -23.60 3.63
C ILE A 97 6.62 -23.47 5.13
N GLU A 98 6.20 -22.36 5.74
CA GLU A 98 6.30 -22.15 7.18
C GLU A 98 5.53 -23.22 7.96
N ALA A 99 4.29 -23.52 7.55
CA ALA A 99 3.50 -24.58 8.16
C ALA A 99 4.17 -25.97 8.00
N LEU A 100 4.70 -26.27 6.82
CA LEU A 100 5.41 -27.52 6.56
C LEU A 100 6.64 -27.66 7.47
N ARG A 101 7.46 -26.60 7.56
CA ARG A 101 8.64 -26.54 8.43
C ARG A 101 8.27 -26.71 9.89
N ALA A 102 7.22 -26.04 10.36
CA ALA A 102 6.75 -26.13 11.74
C ALA A 102 6.31 -27.55 12.14
N SER A 103 5.81 -28.33 11.17
CA SER A 103 5.38 -29.72 11.40
C SER A 103 6.47 -30.77 11.23
N ALA A 104 7.62 -30.41 10.64
CA ALA A 104 8.65 -31.36 10.26
C ALA A 104 9.71 -31.57 11.35
N ASP A 105 10.15 -32.82 11.53
CA ASP A 105 11.35 -33.15 12.31
C ASP A 105 12.61 -32.88 11.47
N ILE A 106 13.21 -31.71 11.65
CA ILE A 106 14.37 -31.24 10.88
C ILE A 106 15.64 -31.43 11.71
N ARG A 107 16.49 -32.39 11.31
CA ARG A 107 17.84 -32.58 11.88
C ARG A 107 18.88 -31.92 10.99
N ASP A 108 19.54 -30.88 11.48
CA ASP A 108 20.68 -30.25 10.82
C ASP A 108 21.96 -31.01 11.17
N ARG A 109 22.71 -31.45 10.14
CA ARG A 109 24.01 -32.16 10.28
C ARG A 109 25.11 -31.48 9.47
N ARG A 110 24.98 -30.17 9.21
CA ARG A 110 25.96 -29.42 8.42
C ARG A 110 27.35 -29.44 9.05
N ASP A 111 27.42 -29.44 10.38
CA ASP A 111 28.65 -29.61 11.15
C ASP A 111 29.38 -30.93 10.87
N VAL A 112 28.64 -32.03 10.67
CA VAL A 112 29.21 -33.35 10.35
C VAL A 112 29.65 -33.43 8.89
N VAL A 113 28.89 -32.85 7.96
CA VAL A 113 29.17 -32.92 6.52
C VAL A 113 30.26 -31.93 6.09
N LEU A 114 30.29 -30.75 6.70
CA LEU A 114 31.28 -29.70 6.41
C LEU A 114 32.49 -29.75 7.34
N ALA A 115 32.58 -30.77 8.21
CA ALA A 115 33.78 -31.03 8.97
C ALA A 115 34.97 -31.22 7.99
N PRO A 116 36.12 -30.61 8.25
CA PRO A 116 37.31 -30.88 7.45
C PRO A 116 37.62 -32.38 7.52
N VAL A 117 37.71 -33.01 6.34
CA VAL A 117 38.16 -34.40 6.24
C VAL A 117 39.63 -34.40 6.62
N ASP A 118 39.97 -35.14 7.67
CA ASP A 118 41.36 -35.42 8.00
C ASP A 118 41.94 -36.35 6.91
N GLU A 119 42.68 -35.78 5.96
CA GLU A 119 43.32 -36.54 4.86
C GLU A 119 44.31 -37.60 5.39
N ASP A 120 44.79 -37.46 6.63
CA ASP A 120 45.69 -38.41 7.29
C ASP A 120 44.95 -39.63 7.89
N ALA A 121 43.61 -39.61 7.93
CA ALA A 121 42.77 -40.68 8.47
C ALA A 121 42.20 -41.62 7.40
N ILE A 122 42.67 -41.57 6.15
CA ILE A 122 42.32 -42.56 5.13
C ILE A 122 43.06 -43.86 5.48
N PRO A 123 42.37 -44.96 5.88
CA PRO A 123 43.06 -46.21 6.16
C PRO A 123 43.74 -46.69 4.88
N GLN A 124 45.08 -46.72 4.89
CA GLN A 124 45.85 -47.33 3.82
C GLN A 124 45.44 -48.81 3.73
N MET A 125 44.70 -49.16 2.68
CA MET A 125 44.43 -50.56 2.37
C MET A 125 45.77 -51.25 2.14
N PRO A 126 46.10 -52.34 2.86
CA PRO A 126 47.37 -53.01 2.69
C PRO A 126 47.43 -53.60 1.27
N MET A 127 48.33 -53.06 0.45
CA MET A 127 48.68 -53.64 -0.84
C MET A 127 49.43 -54.95 -0.59
N LEU A 128 48.69 -56.06 -0.58
CA LEU A 128 49.29 -57.38 -0.75
C LEU A 128 49.63 -57.54 -2.23
N PHE A 129 50.94 -57.51 -2.52
CA PHE A 129 51.52 -57.91 -3.80
C PHE A 129 51.37 -59.40 -4.06
#